data_AF-R6DW71-F1
#
_entry.id   AF-R6DW71-F1
#
_cell.length_a   1.000
_cell.length_b   1.000
_cell.length_c   1.000
_cell.angle_alpha   90.00
_cell.angle_beta   90.00
_cell.angle_gamma   90.00
#
_symmetry.space_group_name_H-M   'P 1'
#
loop_
_entity.id
_entity.type
_entity.pdbx_description
1 polymer ?
#
loop_
_entity_poly.entity_id
_entity_poly.type
_entity_poly.pdbx_seq_one_letter_code
_entity_poly.pdbx_strand_id
1 'polypeptide(L)'
;MEFYNSIIDLSVYCNNKLCTTKCWFENGKSYYVGAPIIENGEYTIPNKIGKYNITGIKKLICENGKKTLYIPKSIEHIGEIVNCNDVTVKCYMNSAAHKFALKNKIKFEILDSVSVKNDSKLVLDKNAGIIYGITGGKEQLRDSIDIPDNGSITFSTSNDRIGTGTIVYVLDSEKNTVSEITATIFGDVNGDGWYDGTDAITVSMIANGMLSREQVGEAVWMAADCNHDGVINQADVDLLNQAGVLLANVDQTKSQEELLETSAEYNEYLNLIDQSVAVEEKTQETEMPDSSPSNSGLNEKILMFAEYFINLILELFSKIF
;
A
#
# COMPACT_ATOMS: atom_id res chain seq x y z
N MET A 1 -10.76 40.30 23.75
CA MET A 1 -11.53 40.91 22.64
C MET A 1 -12.12 39.77 21.85
N GLU A 2 -13.38 39.42 22.14
CA GLU A 2 -14.14 38.41 21.42
C GLU A 2 -14.60 39.01 20.09
N PHE A 3 -13.96 38.63 18.99
CA PHE A 3 -14.43 39.02 17.66
C PHE A 3 -15.58 38.06 17.28
N TYR A 4 -16.81 38.48 17.56
CA TYR A 4 -18.01 37.90 16.94
C TYR A 4 -18.05 38.37 15.47
N ASN A 5 -17.88 37.43 14.53
CA ASN A 5 -18.10 37.56 13.09
C ASN A 5 -17.71 38.92 12.48
N SER A 6 -16.42 39.15 12.30
CA SER A 6 -15.89 40.36 11.66
C SER A 6 -15.02 40.06 10.44
N ILE A 7 -15.17 40.87 9.40
CA ILE A 7 -14.23 40.94 8.28
C ILE A 7 -13.21 42.03 8.61
N ILE A 8 -11.92 41.69 8.58
CA ILE A 8 -10.86 42.68 8.62
C ILE A 8 -10.22 42.72 7.24
N ASP A 9 -10.31 43.88 6.58
CA ASP A 9 -9.53 44.17 5.38
C ASP A 9 -8.08 44.35 5.80
N LEU A 10 -7.22 43.41 5.40
CA LEU A 10 -5.79 43.44 5.70
C LEU A 10 -5.05 43.69 4.39
N SER A 11 -4.42 44.86 4.30
CA SER A 11 -3.43 45.14 3.27
C SER A 11 -2.20 44.30 3.55
N VAL A 12 -2.02 43.21 2.81
CA VAL A 12 -0.85 42.34 2.91
C VAL A 12 0.08 42.67 1.76
N TYR A 13 1.38 42.80 2.05
CA TYR A 13 2.37 42.92 0.99
C TYR A 13 2.69 41.53 0.46
N CYS A 14 2.34 41.27 -0.80
CA CYS A 14 2.72 40.08 -1.53
C CYS A 14 3.72 40.50 -2.61
N ASN A 15 4.96 39.98 -2.56
CA ASN A 15 6.03 40.33 -3.52
C ASN A 15 6.22 41.85 -3.71
N ASN A 16 6.30 42.60 -2.60
CA ASN A 16 6.41 44.07 -2.58
C ASN A 16 5.25 44.82 -3.28
N LYS A 17 4.11 44.18 -3.53
CA LYS A 17 2.86 44.81 -3.98
C LYS A 17 1.77 44.66 -2.91
N LEU A 18 0.93 45.69 -2.79
CA LEU A 18 -0.21 45.69 -1.88
C LEU A 18 -1.30 44.76 -2.46
N CYS A 19 -1.55 43.63 -1.79
CA CYS A 19 -2.68 42.76 -2.09
C CYS A 19 -3.76 42.93 -1.02
N THR A 20 -5.00 43.16 -1.46
CA THR A 20 -6.17 43.22 -0.59
C THR A 20 -6.67 41.81 -0.33
N THR A 21 -6.24 41.20 0.78
CA THR A 21 -6.80 39.93 1.26
C THR A 21 -7.65 40.21 2.50
N LYS A 22 -8.72 39.44 2.69
CA LYS A 22 -9.62 39.61 3.83
C LYS A 22 -9.44 38.42 4.78
N CYS A 23 -9.38 38.71 6.07
CA CYS A 23 -9.41 37.68 7.10
C CYS A 23 -10.79 37.71 7.78
N TRP A 24 -11.50 36.59 7.76
CA TRP A 24 -12.79 36.41 8.41
C TRP A 24 -12.59 35.69 9.74
N PHE A 25 -13.14 36.23 10.82
CA PHE A 25 -13.06 35.59 12.15
C PHE A 25 -14.40 34.98 12.53
N GLU A 26 -14.40 33.69 12.88
CA GLU A 26 -15.61 32.97 13.30
C GLU A 26 -15.21 31.91 14.34
N ASN A 27 -15.90 31.91 15.48
CA ASN A 27 -15.70 30.97 16.59
C ASN A 27 -14.23 30.86 17.05
N GLY A 28 -13.53 32.00 17.14
CA GLY A 28 -12.12 32.03 17.56
C GLY A 28 -11.12 31.53 16.52
N LYS A 29 -11.57 31.13 15.33
CA LYS A 29 -10.74 30.73 14.20
C LYS A 29 -10.64 31.87 13.18
N SER A 30 -9.56 31.87 12.39
CA SER A 30 -9.32 32.88 11.35
C SER A 30 -9.27 32.22 9.98
N TYR A 31 -10.04 32.78 9.04
CA TYR A 31 -10.31 32.20 7.74
C TYR A 31 -9.84 33.13 6.63
N TYR A 32 -9.21 32.56 5.62
CA TYR A 32 -8.83 33.24 4.40
C TYR A 32 -10.05 33.55 3.53
N VAL A 33 -10.12 34.79 3.03
CA VAL A 33 -11.12 35.25 2.08
C VAL A 33 -10.46 36.10 1.00
N GLY A 34 -10.51 35.66 -0.25
CA GLY A 34 -10.05 36.46 -1.39
C GLY A 34 -9.40 35.67 -2.51
N ALA A 35 -8.66 36.38 -3.34
CA ALA A 35 -7.86 35.80 -4.41
C ALA A 35 -6.50 35.34 -3.87
N PRO A 36 -6.03 34.14 -4.25
CA PRO A 36 -4.77 33.58 -3.76
C PRO A 36 -3.58 34.50 -4.06
N ILE A 37 -2.53 34.36 -3.26
CA ILE A 37 -1.28 35.10 -3.47
C ILE A 37 -0.55 34.50 -4.66
N ILE A 38 -0.03 35.32 -5.57
CA ILE A 38 0.79 34.84 -6.70
C ILE A 38 2.26 34.93 -6.31
N GLU A 39 2.90 33.78 -6.12
CA GLU A 39 4.33 33.64 -5.84
C GLU A 39 4.96 32.74 -6.89
N ASN A 40 6.00 33.23 -7.57
CA ASN A 40 6.71 32.51 -8.64
C ASN A 40 5.79 31.92 -9.75
N GLY A 41 4.62 32.53 -9.94
CA GLY A 41 3.65 32.11 -10.94
C GLY A 41 2.65 31.06 -10.47
N GLU A 42 2.72 30.62 -9.21
CA GLU A 42 1.77 29.69 -8.56
C GLU A 42 0.81 30.45 -7.63
N TYR A 43 -0.37 29.88 -7.40
CA TYR A 43 -1.29 30.38 -6.38
C TYR A 43 -0.94 29.78 -5.02
N THR A 44 -0.80 30.62 -4.01
CA THR A 44 -0.42 30.22 -2.65
C THR A 44 -1.42 30.78 -1.64
N ILE A 45 -1.88 29.92 -0.75
CA ILE A 45 -2.61 30.35 0.45
C ILE A 45 -1.60 30.54 1.59
N PRO A 46 -1.56 31.71 2.24
CA PRO A 46 -0.61 31.96 3.31
C PRO A 46 -1.02 31.22 4.59
N ASN A 47 -0.04 30.71 5.34
CA ASN A 47 -0.23 30.20 6.71
C ASN A 47 -0.64 31.29 7.70
N LYS A 48 -0.33 32.55 7.39
CA LYS A 48 -0.50 33.68 8.30
C LYS A 48 -0.81 34.97 7.55
N ILE A 49 -1.71 35.78 8.09
CA ILE A 49 -1.95 37.16 7.63
C ILE A 49 -1.70 38.11 8.80
N GLY A 50 -0.66 38.95 8.67
CA GLY A 50 -0.23 39.83 9.76
C GLY A 50 0.14 39.04 11.02
N LYS A 51 -0.62 39.21 12.10
CA LYS A 51 -0.43 38.47 13.37
C LYS A 51 -1.29 37.19 13.50
N TYR A 52 -2.14 36.88 12.53
CA TYR A 52 -3.16 35.84 12.65
C TYR A 52 -2.81 34.61 11.83
N ASN A 53 -2.77 33.43 12.48
CA ASN A 53 -2.60 32.15 11.82
C ASN A 53 -3.91 31.73 11.15
N ILE A 54 -3.85 31.42 9.87
CA ILE A 54 -5.01 31.02 9.08
C ILE A 54 -5.27 29.55 9.33
N THR A 55 -6.49 29.20 9.75
CA THR A 55 -6.89 27.82 10.05
C THR A 55 -7.94 27.28 9.08
N GLY A 56 -8.43 28.13 8.16
CA GLY A 56 -9.40 27.73 7.15
C GLY A 56 -9.48 28.69 5.98
N ILE A 57 -10.19 28.29 4.94
CA ILE A 57 -10.54 29.10 3.77
C ILE A 57 -12.06 29.23 3.77
N LYS A 58 -12.60 30.43 3.91
CA LYS A 58 -14.07 30.62 3.84
C LYS A 58 -14.52 30.73 2.38
N LYS A 59 -13.78 31.51 1.58
CA LYS A 59 -14.03 31.70 0.15
C LYS A 59 -12.73 31.97 -0.60
N LEU A 60 -12.45 31.16 -1.62
CA LEU A 60 -11.33 31.33 -2.55
C LEU A 60 -11.84 31.67 -3.95
N ILE A 61 -11.23 32.66 -4.59
CA ILE A 61 -11.56 33.07 -5.95
C ILE A 61 -10.31 32.94 -6.81
N CYS A 62 -10.26 31.98 -7.73
CA CYS A 62 -9.14 31.88 -8.68
C CYS A 62 -9.35 32.80 -9.89
N GLU A 63 -8.27 33.34 -10.43
CA GLU A 63 -8.29 33.97 -11.75
C GLU A 63 -8.01 32.93 -12.85
N ASN A 64 -8.66 33.09 -14.00
CA ASN A 64 -8.53 32.21 -15.16
C ASN A 64 -7.09 32.22 -15.70
N GLY A 65 -6.54 31.04 -15.99
CA GLY A 65 -5.25 30.89 -16.70
C GLY A 65 -4.06 30.42 -15.86
N LYS A 66 -4.25 30.20 -14.55
CA LYS A 66 -3.23 29.62 -13.65
C LYS A 66 -3.60 28.19 -13.26
N LYS A 67 -2.60 27.30 -13.22
CA LYS A 67 -2.80 25.85 -13.17
C LYS A 67 -2.48 25.21 -11.82
N THR A 68 -1.83 25.89 -10.88
CA THR A 68 -1.42 25.29 -9.60
C THR A 68 -1.81 26.15 -8.40
N LEU A 69 -2.37 25.51 -7.37
CA LEU A 69 -2.76 26.12 -6.09
C LEU A 69 -2.17 25.33 -4.92
N TYR A 70 -1.23 25.94 -4.20
CA TYR A 70 -0.69 25.45 -2.95
C TYR A 70 -1.61 25.79 -1.78
N ILE A 71 -2.07 24.76 -1.06
CA ILE A 71 -2.80 24.91 0.19
C ILE A 71 -1.98 24.30 1.33
N PRO A 72 -1.58 25.09 2.34
CA PRO A 72 -0.80 24.59 3.46
C PRO A 72 -1.53 23.53 4.30
N LYS A 73 -0.75 22.66 4.97
CA LYS A 73 -1.25 21.63 5.90
C LYS A 73 -2.05 22.21 7.09
N SER A 74 -1.76 23.45 7.50
CA SER A 74 -2.43 24.15 8.60
C SER A 74 -3.92 24.46 8.34
N ILE A 75 -4.35 24.41 7.08
CA ILE A 75 -5.74 24.63 6.71
C ILE A 75 -6.57 23.39 7.07
N GLU A 76 -7.46 23.57 8.04
CA GLU A 76 -8.35 22.51 8.53
C GLU A 76 -9.71 22.49 7.82
N HIS A 77 -10.15 23.64 7.30
CA HIS A 77 -11.50 23.82 6.75
C HIS A 77 -11.44 24.56 5.41
N ILE A 78 -12.14 24.05 4.40
CA ILE A 78 -12.26 24.70 3.08
C ILE A 78 -13.74 24.85 2.74
N GLY A 79 -14.16 26.10 2.58
CA GLY A 79 -15.50 26.51 2.20
C GLY A 79 -15.68 26.58 0.69
N GLU A 80 -16.10 27.74 0.19
CA GLU A 80 -16.45 27.92 -1.21
C GLU A 80 -15.19 28.18 -2.07
N ILE A 81 -15.02 27.45 -3.16
CA ILE A 81 -14.00 27.72 -4.17
C ILE A 81 -14.70 28.10 -5.48
N VAL A 82 -14.38 29.28 -6.01
CA VAL A 82 -15.04 29.88 -7.17
C VAL A 82 -14.04 30.11 -8.29
N ASN A 83 -14.44 29.81 -9.53
CA ASN A 83 -13.65 30.01 -10.75
C ASN A 83 -12.29 29.29 -10.80
N CYS A 84 -12.11 28.21 -10.05
CA CYS A 84 -10.89 27.40 -10.07
C CYS A 84 -10.99 26.20 -11.02
N ASN A 85 -11.63 26.40 -12.19
CA ASN A 85 -11.69 25.38 -13.23
C ASN A 85 -10.28 25.19 -13.80
N ASP A 86 -9.81 23.95 -13.93
CA ASP A 86 -8.46 23.58 -14.40
C ASP A 86 -7.28 23.90 -13.47
N VAL A 87 -7.53 24.08 -12.17
CA VAL A 87 -6.48 24.19 -11.14
C VAL A 87 -6.10 22.81 -10.61
N THR A 88 -4.79 22.54 -10.52
CA THR A 88 -4.20 21.42 -9.77
C THR A 88 -3.85 21.90 -8.35
N VAL A 89 -4.45 21.27 -7.34
CA VAL A 89 -4.20 21.59 -5.93
C VAL A 89 -2.97 20.85 -5.44
N LYS A 90 -1.92 21.57 -5.08
CA LYS A 90 -0.76 21.05 -4.34
C LYS A 90 -1.12 21.00 -2.85
N CYS A 91 -1.17 19.81 -2.28
CA CYS A 91 -1.64 19.59 -0.91
C CYS A 91 -0.93 18.40 -0.24
N TYR A 92 -1.20 18.22 1.05
CA TYR A 92 -0.66 17.12 1.85
C TYR A 92 -1.68 15.97 1.92
N MET A 93 -1.21 14.72 1.97
CA MET A 93 -2.02 13.52 2.09
C MET A 93 -2.95 13.64 3.31
N ASN A 94 -4.21 13.21 3.14
CA ASN A 94 -5.28 13.30 4.14
C ASN A 94 -5.61 14.70 4.73
N SER A 95 -4.97 15.78 4.25
CA SER A 95 -5.28 17.15 4.64
C SER A 95 -6.70 17.57 4.22
N ALA A 96 -7.19 18.68 4.76
CA ALA A 96 -8.48 19.25 4.34
C ALA A 96 -8.49 19.55 2.84
N ALA A 97 -7.37 19.99 2.29
CA ALA A 97 -7.18 20.24 0.86
C ALA A 97 -7.26 18.96 0.03
N HIS A 98 -6.60 17.88 0.44
CA HIS A 98 -6.69 16.60 -0.25
C HIS A 98 -8.12 16.04 -0.26
N LYS A 99 -8.79 16.04 0.91
CA LYS A 99 -10.18 15.60 1.05
C LYS A 99 -11.13 16.47 0.21
N PHE A 100 -10.91 17.77 0.18
CA PHE A 100 -11.68 18.71 -0.64
C PHE A 100 -11.48 18.44 -2.14
N ALA A 101 -10.24 18.22 -2.58
CA ALA A 101 -9.93 17.93 -3.99
C ALA A 101 -10.59 16.62 -4.44
N LEU A 102 -10.51 15.56 -3.64
CA LEU A 102 -11.19 14.29 -3.89
C LEU A 102 -12.71 14.46 -4.01
N LYS A 103 -13.34 15.11 -3.02
CA LYS A 103 -14.79 15.32 -2.98
C LYS A 103 -15.31 16.09 -4.19
N ASN A 104 -14.55 17.09 -4.66
CA ASN A 104 -14.95 17.97 -5.76
C ASN A 104 -14.36 17.55 -7.12
N LYS A 105 -13.66 16.40 -7.20
CA LYS A 105 -13.00 15.91 -8.43
C LYS A 105 -12.04 16.93 -9.05
N ILE A 106 -11.33 17.68 -8.21
CA ILE A 106 -10.31 18.63 -8.62
C ILE A 106 -8.98 17.88 -8.75
N LYS A 107 -8.18 18.20 -9.77
CA LYS A 107 -6.84 17.63 -9.93
C LYS A 107 -5.98 18.02 -8.71
N PHE A 108 -5.16 17.11 -8.21
CA PHE A 108 -4.27 17.40 -7.09
C PHE A 108 -2.92 16.73 -7.25
N GLU A 109 -1.93 17.28 -6.56
CA GLU A 109 -0.57 16.78 -6.42
C GLU A 109 -0.26 16.70 -4.92
N ILE A 110 0.22 15.55 -4.47
CA ILE A 110 0.53 15.30 -3.06
C ILE A 110 1.99 15.67 -2.81
N LEU A 111 2.22 16.68 -2.00
CA LEU A 111 3.56 17.24 -1.72
C LEU A 111 4.37 16.38 -0.77
N ASP A 112 3.69 15.69 0.14
CA ASP A 112 4.28 14.75 1.07
C ASP A 112 4.28 13.31 0.53
N SER A 113 4.17 13.13 -0.78
CA SER A 113 4.17 11.79 -1.34
C SER A 113 5.57 11.20 -1.20
N VAL A 114 5.71 10.27 -0.27
CA VAL A 114 6.94 9.47 -0.15
C VAL A 114 7.07 8.61 -1.41
N SER A 115 8.27 8.58 -1.97
CA SER A 115 8.64 7.68 -3.06
C SER A 115 9.95 6.98 -2.72
N VAL A 116 10.19 5.88 -3.42
CA VAL A 116 11.48 5.20 -3.44
C VAL A 116 12.18 5.54 -4.75
N LYS A 117 13.51 5.68 -4.70
CA LYS A 117 14.32 5.96 -5.88
C LYS A 117 14.19 4.81 -6.89
N ASN A 118 14.13 5.15 -8.18
CA ASN A 118 13.88 4.19 -9.25
C ASN A 118 14.96 3.10 -9.39
N ASP A 119 16.17 3.34 -8.89
CA ASP A 119 17.28 2.39 -8.87
C ASP A 119 17.32 1.52 -7.61
N SER A 120 16.48 1.82 -6.62
CA SER A 120 16.35 0.99 -5.44
C SER A 120 15.51 -0.25 -5.76
N LYS A 121 15.98 -1.44 -5.34
CA LYS A 121 15.16 -2.67 -5.36
C LYS A 121 14.01 -2.64 -4.35
N LEU A 122 13.76 -1.49 -3.71
CA LEU A 122 12.68 -1.31 -2.76
C LEU A 122 11.39 -1.07 -3.50
N VAL A 123 10.31 -1.61 -2.97
CA VAL A 123 8.96 -1.35 -3.46
C VAL A 123 8.15 -0.77 -2.32
N LEU A 124 7.55 0.40 -2.57
CA LEU A 124 6.64 1.07 -1.66
C LEU A 124 5.20 0.84 -2.14
N ASP A 125 4.48 -0.06 -1.47
CA ASP A 125 3.04 -0.21 -1.64
C ASP A 125 2.33 0.89 -0.84
N LYS A 126 1.94 1.95 -1.56
CA LYS A 126 1.24 3.10 -0.98
C LYS A 126 -0.18 2.78 -0.51
N ASN A 127 -0.81 1.72 -1.04
CA ASN A 127 -2.17 1.34 -0.66
C ASN A 127 -2.15 0.58 0.66
N ALA A 128 -1.20 -0.35 0.82
CA ALA A 128 -1.02 -1.10 2.05
C ALA A 128 -0.24 -0.32 3.12
N GLY A 129 0.51 0.73 2.72
CA GLY A 129 1.40 1.47 3.60
C GLY A 129 2.66 0.68 3.97
N ILE A 130 3.11 -0.20 3.06
CA ILE A 130 4.18 -1.17 3.31
C ILE A 130 5.37 -0.90 2.40
N ILE A 131 6.58 -1.13 2.91
CA ILE A 131 7.81 -1.16 2.13
C ILE A 131 8.50 -2.52 2.25
N TYR A 132 8.87 -3.10 1.12
CA TYR A 132 9.60 -4.37 1.01
C TYR A 132 10.74 -4.23 -0.01
N GLY A 133 11.52 -5.30 -0.25
CA GLY A 133 12.76 -5.18 -1.06
C GLY A 133 14.03 -4.91 -0.24
N ILE A 134 13.95 -5.03 1.09
CA ILE A 134 14.98 -4.53 2.00
C ILE A 134 16.10 -5.55 2.13
N THR A 135 17.28 -5.23 1.60
CA THR A 135 18.50 -6.05 1.68
C THR A 135 19.62 -5.37 2.45
N GLY A 136 19.62 -4.04 2.51
CA GLY A 136 20.65 -3.23 3.18
C GLY A 136 20.20 -2.59 4.50
N GLY A 137 19.05 -3.02 5.04
CA GLY A 137 18.52 -2.56 6.33
C GLY A 137 18.29 -1.05 6.38
N LYS A 138 18.59 -0.44 7.53
CA LYS A 138 18.31 0.99 7.78
C LYS A 138 19.01 1.94 6.81
N GLU A 139 20.24 1.64 6.39
CA GLU A 139 21.00 2.52 5.50
C GLU A 139 20.39 2.56 4.10
N GLN A 140 20.02 1.40 3.54
CA GLN A 140 19.29 1.35 2.27
C GLN A 140 18.00 2.17 2.33
N LEU A 141 17.23 2.05 3.41
CA LEU A 141 15.99 2.81 3.60
C LEU A 141 16.25 4.32 3.66
N ARG A 142 17.30 4.77 4.34
CA ARG A 142 17.67 6.20 4.39
C ARG A 142 18.13 6.73 3.05
N ASP A 143 18.87 5.93 2.29
CA ASP A 143 19.43 6.34 1.01
C ASP A 143 18.43 6.27 -0.13
N SER A 144 17.44 5.37 -0.04
CA SER A 144 16.56 5.05 -1.17
C SER A 144 15.17 5.68 -1.06
N ILE A 145 14.75 6.13 0.12
CA ILE A 145 13.48 6.85 0.27
C ILE A 145 13.73 8.33 -0.03
N ASP A 146 12.99 8.86 -0.99
CA ASP A 146 12.98 10.29 -1.29
C ASP A 146 12.09 11.01 -0.28
N ILE A 147 12.72 11.86 0.54
CA ILE A 147 12.06 12.61 1.60
C ILE A 147 11.78 14.03 1.10
N PRO A 148 10.52 14.51 1.15
CA PRO A 148 10.19 15.89 0.81
C PRO A 148 10.81 16.89 1.81
N ASP A 149 11.04 18.13 1.35
CA ASP A 149 11.38 19.30 2.18
C ASP A 149 12.61 19.15 3.11
N ASN A 150 13.67 18.44 2.68
CA ASN A 150 14.87 18.17 3.48
C ASN A 150 14.55 17.50 4.84
N GLY A 151 13.52 16.67 4.86
CA GLY A 151 13.12 15.90 6.03
C GLY A 151 14.13 14.84 6.47
N SER A 152 13.71 13.99 7.39
CA SER A 152 14.54 12.89 7.91
C SER A 152 13.72 11.62 8.15
N ILE A 153 14.39 10.47 8.26
CA ILE A 153 13.76 9.19 8.58
C ILE A 153 14.19 8.72 9.96
N THR A 154 13.23 8.25 10.74
CA THR A 154 13.45 7.53 11.99
C THR A 154 12.71 6.20 11.98
N PHE A 155 13.06 5.29 12.89
CA PHE A 155 12.52 3.93 12.97
C PHE A 155 11.93 3.69 14.35
N SER A 156 10.85 2.91 14.44
CA SER A 156 10.27 2.51 15.73
C SER A 156 11.18 1.57 16.54
N THR A 157 12.12 0.90 15.88
CA THR A 157 13.07 -0.01 16.52
C THR A 157 14.39 0.67 16.90
N SER A 158 14.84 0.42 18.12
CA SER A 158 16.19 0.77 18.59
C SER A 158 17.25 -0.22 18.11
N ASN A 159 16.86 -1.44 17.70
CA ASN A 159 17.81 -2.45 17.22
C ASN A 159 18.34 -2.04 15.85
N ASP A 160 19.61 -2.34 15.54
CA ASP A 160 20.18 -2.00 14.23
C ASP A 160 19.50 -2.73 13.07
N ARG A 161 18.82 -3.82 13.38
CA ARG A 161 18.09 -4.63 12.41
C ARG A 161 16.65 -4.15 12.21
N ILE A 162 16.23 -4.16 10.96
CA ILE A 162 14.84 -4.00 10.55
C ILE A 162 14.21 -5.39 10.47
N GLY A 163 13.10 -5.58 11.17
CA GLY A 163 12.23 -6.74 11.01
C GLY A 163 10.83 -6.31 10.55
N THR A 164 10.03 -7.30 10.15
CA THR A 164 8.63 -7.08 9.76
C THR A 164 7.85 -6.41 10.90
N GLY A 165 7.06 -5.39 10.53
CA GLY A 165 6.33 -4.58 11.50
C GLY A 165 7.10 -3.37 12.04
N THR A 166 8.38 -3.21 11.69
CA THR A 166 9.12 -1.96 12.00
C THR A 166 8.46 -0.78 11.29
N ILE A 167 8.17 0.29 12.01
CA ILE A 167 7.59 1.51 11.43
C ILE A 167 8.72 2.46 11.04
N VAL A 168 8.72 2.86 9.77
CA VAL A 168 9.56 3.91 9.20
C VAL A 168 8.77 5.22 9.25
N TYR A 169 9.21 6.14 10.10
CA TYR A 169 8.64 7.47 10.20
C TYR A 169 9.39 8.40 9.26
N VAL A 170 8.67 8.97 8.30
CA VAL A 170 9.18 10.06 7.45
C VAL A 170 8.78 11.37 8.10
N LEU A 171 9.76 12.20 8.45
CA LEU A 171 9.59 13.47 9.15
C LEU A 171 9.90 14.64 8.22
N ASP A 172 9.18 15.75 8.36
CA ASP A 172 9.50 17.02 7.68
C ASP A 172 10.68 17.75 8.37
N SER A 173 11.05 18.92 7.83
CA SER A 173 12.09 19.78 8.42
C SER A 173 11.77 20.31 9.83
N GLU A 174 10.49 20.32 10.22
CA GLU A 174 10.01 20.69 11.55
C GLU A 174 9.88 19.48 12.50
N LYS A 175 10.27 18.28 12.04
CA LYS A 175 10.18 17.00 12.74
C LYS A 175 8.76 16.48 12.99
N ASN A 176 7.78 16.95 12.22
CA ASN A 176 6.44 16.37 12.26
C ASN A 176 6.38 15.12 11.39
N THR A 177 5.62 14.10 11.82
CA THR A 177 5.39 12.91 11.00
C THR A 177 4.57 13.24 9.76
N VAL A 178 5.16 12.93 8.62
CA VAL A 178 4.63 13.11 7.29
C VAL A 178 4.00 11.81 6.79
N SER A 179 4.68 10.69 7.00
CA SER A 179 4.21 9.36 6.64
C SER A 179 4.71 8.32 7.63
N GLU A 180 3.91 7.28 7.82
CA GLU A 180 4.26 6.07 8.56
C GLU A 180 4.21 4.91 7.56
N ILE A 181 5.31 4.18 7.42
CA ILE A 181 5.42 3.08 6.47
C ILE A 181 5.89 1.85 7.24
N THR A 182 5.20 0.73 7.10
CA THR A 182 5.58 -0.52 7.76
C THR A 182 6.58 -1.28 6.89
N ALA A 183 7.73 -1.63 7.45
CA ALA A 183 8.69 -2.50 6.80
C ALA A 183 8.20 -3.96 6.83
N THR A 184 8.36 -4.64 5.71
CA THR A 184 8.09 -6.08 5.55
C THR A 184 9.33 -6.75 5.03
N ILE A 185 9.78 -7.78 5.75
CA ILE A 185 10.88 -8.67 5.39
C ILE A 185 10.28 -10.04 5.11
N PHE A 186 10.40 -10.53 3.89
CA PHE A 186 9.84 -11.83 3.51
C PHE A 186 10.49 -12.94 4.34
N GLY A 187 9.66 -13.80 4.90
CA GLY A 187 10.04 -14.89 5.78
C GLY A 187 10.22 -14.53 7.26
N ASP A 188 10.32 -13.24 7.63
CA ASP A 188 10.38 -12.78 9.02
C ASP A 188 8.97 -12.43 9.48
N VAL A 189 8.21 -13.39 10.01
CA VAL A 189 6.82 -13.18 10.44
C VAL A 189 6.72 -12.85 11.92
N ASN A 190 7.77 -13.13 12.68
CA ASN A 190 7.86 -12.78 14.10
C ASN A 190 8.42 -11.36 14.33
N GLY A 191 8.96 -10.71 13.29
CA GLY A 191 9.44 -9.33 13.31
C GLY A 191 10.81 -9.16 13.98
N ASP A 192 11.54 -10.25 14.22
CA ASP A 192 12.85 -10.16 14.81
C ASP A 192 13.88 -9.64 13.80
N GLY A 193 13.66 -9.85 12.50
CA GLY A 193 14.55 -9.46 11.39
C GLY A 193 15.42 -10.58 10.82
N TRP A 194 15.24 -11.82 11.25
CA TRP A 194 15.69 -13.03 10.56
C TRP A 194 14.50 -13.72 9.91
N TYR A 195 14.75 -14.40 8.79
CA TYR A 195 13.84 -15.42 8.28
C TYR A 195 14.45 -16.79 8.63
N ASP A 196 13.85 -17.52 9.56
CA ASP A 196 14.40 -18.82 9.98
C ASP A 196 13.31 -19.85 10.36
N GLY A 197 13.74 -20.99 10.91
CA GLY A 197 12.83 -22.07 11.29
C GLY A 197 11.83 -21.68 12.40
N THR A 198 12.09 -20.61 13.13
CA THR A 198 11.17 -20.06 14.14
C THR A 198 9.94 -19.47 13.48
N ASP A 199 10.13 -18.78 12.35
CA ASP A 199 9.06 -18.19 11.54
C ASP A 199 8.15 -19.25 10.92
N ALA A 200 8.71 -20.41 10.58
CA ALA A 200 7.99 -21.53 9.98
C ALA A 200 6.79 -21.99 10.81
N ILE A 201 6.84 -21.83 12.15
CA ILE A 201 5.73 -22.16 13.05
C ILE A 201 4.53 -21.24 12.80
N THR A 202 4.76 -19.93 12.74
CA THR A 202 3.70 -18.94 12.50
C THR A 202 3.15 -19.04 11.08
N VAL A 203 4.03 -19.26 10.08
CA VAL A 203 3.59 -19.51 8.70
C VAL A 203 2.75 -20.79 8.61
N SER A 204 3.12 -21.85 9.33
CA SER A 204 2.32 -23.08 9.40
C SER A 204 0.94 -22.83 10.02
N MET A 205 0.83 -21.99 11.04
CA MET A 205 -0.47 -21.60 11.60
C MET A 205 -1.33 -20.83 10.58
N ILE A 206 -0.72 -19.94 9.80
CA ILE A 206 -1.43 -19.21 8.73
C ILE A 206 -1.89 -20.16 7.62
N ALA A 207 -0.98 -21.00 7.09
CA ALA A 207 -1.24 -21.95 6.02
C ALA A 207 -2.35 -22.96 6.38
N ASN A 208 -2.43 -23.37 7.65
CA ASN A 208 -3.47 -24.28 8.15
C ASN A 208 -4.76 -23.55 8.59
N GLY A 209 -4.86 -22.23 8.36
CA GLY A 209 -6.06 -21.44 8.69
C GLY A 209 -6.29 -21.22 10.19
N MET A 210 -5.26 -21.41 11.03
CA MET A 210 -5.33 -21.12 12.46
C MET A 210 -5.19 -19.61 12.75
N LEU A 211 -4.54 -18.87 11.85
CA LEU A 211 -4.41 -17.42 11.88
C LEU A 211 -4.90 -16.82 10.57
N SER A 212 -5.76 -15.81 10.65
CA SER A 212 -6.26 -15.07 9.49
C SER A 212 -5.46 -13.79 9.21
N ARG A 213 -5.59 -13.25 8.00
CA ARG A 213 -4.98 -11.99 7.56
C ARG A 213 -5.30 -10.83 8.50
N GLU A 214 -6.54 -10.76 8.97
CA GLU A 214 -6.99 -9.72 9.90
C GLU A 214 -6.34 -9.84 11.27
N GLN A 215 -6.00 -11.06 11.71
CA GLN A 215 -5.38 -11.31 13.02
C GLN A 215 -3.89 -10.97 13.03
N VAL A 216 -3.18 -11.27 11.95
CA VAL A 216 -1.73 -11.05 11.85
C VAL A 216 -1.38 -9.69 11.26
N GLY A 217 -2.28 -9.10 10.49
CA GLY A 217 -2.09 -7.85 9.79
C GLY A 217 -1.38 -8.01 8.44
N GLU A 218 -1.47 -6.97 7.62
CA GLU A 218 -0.99 -6.97 6.23
C GLU A 218 0.51 -7.24 6.09
N ALA A 219 1.33 -6.65 6.95
CA ALA A 219 2.78 -6.80 6.87
C ALA A 219 3.24 -8.24 7.13
N VAL A 220 2.64 -8.90 8.14
CA VAL A 220 2.95 -10.29 8.49
C VAL A 220 2.37 -11.25 7.45
N TRP A 221 1.14 -10.97 6.98
CA TRP A 221 0.53 -11.75 5.91
C TRP A 221 1.38 -11.74 4.64
N MET A 222 1.89 -10.58 4.26
CA MET A 222 2.78 -10.44 3.12
C MET A 222 4.14 -11.10 3.36
N ALA A 223 4.70 -11.01 4.57
CA ALA A 223 5.97 -11.67 4.91
C ALA A 223 5.87 -13.21 4.86
N ALA A 224 4.69 -13.78 5.12
CA ALA A 224 4.49 -15.22 5.17
C ALA A 224 4.56 -15.93 3.81
N ASP A 225 4.28 -15.20 2.71
CA ASP A 225 4.46 -15.66 1.33
C ASP A 225 5.92 -15.45 0.92
N CYS A 226 6.81 -16.30 1.45
CA CYS A 226 8.26 -16.11 1.34
C CYS A 226 8.85 -16.69 0.05
N ASN A 227 8.12 -17.55 -0.66
CA ASN A 227 8.48 -17.99 -1.99
C ASN A 227 7.95 -17.05 -3.10
N HIS A 228 7.00 -16.17 -2.74
CA HIS A 228 6.32 -15.16 -3.54
C HIS A 228 5.40 -15.73 -4.63
N ASP A 229 4.78 -16.88 -4.38
CA ASP A 229 3.85 -17.51 -5.33
C ASP A 229 2.40 -17.01 -5.19
N GLY A 230 2.15 -16.11 -4.23
CA GLY A 230 0.84 -15.53 -3.95
C GLY A 230 -0.03 -16.39 -3.03
N VAL A 231 0.45 -17.54 -2.56
CA VAL A 231 -0.31 -18.51 -1.76
C VAL A 231 0.52 -19.00 -0.57
N ILE A 232 0.15 -18.54 0.63
CA ILE A 232 0.79 -18.99 1.87
C ILE A 232 0.45 -20.47 2.13
N ASN A 233 1.42 -21.37 1.97
CA ASN A 233 1.22 -22.82 2.07
C ASN A 233 2.44 -23.57 2.64
N GLN A 234 2.45 -24.90 2.53
CA GLN A 234 3.54 -25.73 3.06
C GLN A 234 4.90 -25.44 2.39
N ALA A 235 4.91 -24.94 1.15
CA ALA A 235 6.14 -24.56 0.46
C ALA A 235 6.88 -23.42 1.18
N ASP A 236 6.15 -22.43 1.72
CA ASP A 236 6.74 -21.35 2.52
C ASP A 236 7.33 -21.87 3.84
N VAL A 237 6.61 -22.79 4.48
CA VAL A 237 7.05 -23.46 5.72
C VAL A 237 8.34 -24.24 5.47
N ASP A 238 8.40 -25.01 4.37
CA ASP A 238 9.56 -25.81 4.02
C ASP A 238 10.76 -24.94 3.64
N LEU A 239 10.52 -23.81 2.95
CA LEU A 239 11.56 -22.83 2.63
C LEU A 239 12.17 -22.24 3.90
N LEU A 240 11.35 -21.87 4.89
CA LEU A 240 11.82 -21.33 6.17
C LEU A 240 12.56 -22.37 7.03
N ASN A 241 12.07 -23.61 7.05
CA ASN A 241 12.78 -24.70 7.72
C ASN A 241 14.17 -24.92 7.10
N GLN A 242 14.28 -24.88 5.77
CA GLN A 242 15.56 -24.99 5.06
C GLN A 242 16.45 -23.76 5.30
N ALA A 243 15.88 -22.56 5.32
CA ALA A 243 16.61 -21.32 5.62
C ALA A 243 17.19 -21.33 7.05
N GLY A 244 16.43 -21.84 8.03
CA GLY A 244 16.90 -21.99 9.42
C GLY A 244 18.12 -22.93 9.58
N VAL A 245 18.34 -23.84 8.63
CA VAL A 245 19.54 -24.70 8.56
C VAL A 245 20.49 -24.31 7.42
N LEU A 246 20.33 -23.12 6.85
CA LEU A 246 21.19 -22.54 5.80
C LEU A 246 21.23 -23.34 4.49
N LEU A 247 20.18 -24.10 4.18
CA LEU A 247 20.03 -24.84 2.92
C LEU A 247 19.31 -24.05 1.83
N ALA A 248 18.60 -22.99 2.20
CA ALA A 248 17.89 -22.09 1.29
C ALA A 248 17.99 -20.64 1.75
N ASN A 249 17.64 -19.70 0.88
CA ASN A 249 17.56 -18.27 1.18
C ASN A 249 16.23 -17.71 0.69
N VAL A 250 15.67 -16.75 1.43
CA VAL A 250 14.49 -15.99 0.99
C VAL A 250 14.94 -14.78 0.19
N ASP A 251 14.52 -14.70 -1.07
CA ASP A 251 14.77 -13.53 -1.91
C ASP A 251 13.89 -12.36 -1.47
N GLN A 252 14.52 -11.25 -1.08
CA GLN A 252 13.79 -10.06 -0.65
C GLN A 252 13.35 -9.19 -1.82
N THR A 253 13.87 -9.42 -3.03
CA THR A 253 13.89 -8.44 -4.12
C THR A 253 13.01 -8.76 -5.32
N LYS A 254 12.28 -9.88 -5.31
CA LYS A 254 11.37 -10.22 -6.40
C LYS A 254 10.30 -9.15 -6.55
N SER A 255 10.15 -8.65 -7.77
CA SER A 255 9.12 -7.68 -8.12
C SER A 255 7.76 -8.36 -8.35
N GLN A 256 6.67 -7.62 -8.16
CA GLN A 256 5.31 -8.14 -8.39
C GLN A 256 5.06 -8.61 -9.83
N GLU A 257 5.79 -8.07 -10.82
CA GLU A 257 5.78 -8.54 -12.21
C GLU A 257 6.42 -9.93 -12.36
N GLU A 258 7.57 -10.17 -11.73
CA GLU A 258 8.22 -11.49 -11.70
C GLU A 258 7.36 -12.56 -11.00
N LEU A 259 6.47 -12.15 -10.07
CA LEU A 259 5.51 -13.04 -9.41
C LEU A 259 4.34 -13.44 -10.33
N LEU A 260 3.92 -12.54 -11.21
CA LEU A 260 2.85 -12.77 -12.19
C LEU A 260 3.35 -13.57 -13.40
N GLU A 261 4.59 -13.34 -13.85
CA GLU A 261 5.20 -14.08 -14.96
C GLU A 261 5.44 -15.55 -14.59
N THR A 262 6.04 -15.82 -13.43
CA THR A 262 6.32 -17.20 -12.99
C THR A 262 5.06 -18.05 -12.77
N SER A 263 3.92 -17.44 -12.43
CA SER A 263 2.63 -18.14 -12.30
C SER A 263 1.92 -18.34 -13.64
N ALA A 264 2.01 -17.41 -14.60
CA ALA A 264 1.39 -17.54 -15.92
C ALA A 264 2.18 -18.44 -16.86
N GLU A 265 3.50 -18.32 -16.90
CA GLU A 265 4.40 -19.08 -17.79
C GLU A 265 4.48 -20.54 -17.37
N TYR A 266 4.43 -20.84 -16.07
CA TYR A 266 4.34 -22.21 -15.57
C TYR A 266 3.00 -22.86 -15.93
N ASN A 267 1.90 -22.12 -15.85
CA ASN A 267 0.58 -22.60 -16.28
C ASN A 267 0.48 -22.77 -17.80
N GLU A 268 1.08 -21.88 -18.59
CA GLU A 268 1.17 -22.05 -20.05
C GLU A 268 2.04 -23.26 -20.41
N TYR A 269 3.15 -23.47 -19.71
CA TYR A 269 3.98 -24.66 -19.88
C TYR A 269 3.23 -25.95 -19.54
N LEU A 270 2.43 -25.97 -18.46
CA LEU A 270 1.53 -27.08 -18.12
C LEU A 270 0.49 -27.34 -19.22
N ASN A 271 -0.06 -26.28 -19.83
CA ASN A 271 -1.01 -26.40 -20.95
C ASN A 271 -0.34 -26.86 -22.26
N LEU A 272 0.94 -26.55 -22.48
CA LEU A 272 1.70 -26.99 -23.67
C LEU A 272 2.12 -28.45 -23.61
N ILE A 273 2.24 -29.02 -22.40
CA ILE A 273 2.51 -30.45 -22.18
C ILE A 273 1.24 -31.27 -21.94
N ASP A 274 0.07 -30.62 -21.80
CA ASP A 274 -1.21 -31.30 -21.76
C ASP A 274 -1.58 -31.85 -23.14
N GLN A 275 -1.45 -33.17 -23.31
CA GLN A 275 -1.87 -33.90 -24.51
C GLN A 275 -3.32 -34.38 -24.41
N SER A 276 -4.20 -33.63 -23.74
CA SER A 276 -5.63 -33.93 -23.76
C SER A 276 -6.22 -33.58 -25.13
N VAL A 277 -6.69 -34.60 -25.85
CA VAL A 277 -7.26 -34.43 -27.20
C VAL A 277 -8.62 -33.75 -27.09
N ALA A 278 -8.77 -32.59 -27.72
CA ALA A 278 -10.04 -31.88 -27.83
C ALA A 278 -11.06 -32.73 -28.63
N VAL A 279 -12.15 -33.13 -27.98
CA VAL A 279 -13.28 -33.80 -28.63
C VAL A 279 -14.23 -32.72 -29.15
N GLU A 280 -14.28 -32.56 -30.48
CA GLU A 280 -15.28 -31.71 -31.13
C GLU A 280 -16.66 -32.39 -31.12
N GLU A 281 -17.66 -31.74 -30.51
CA GLU A 281 -19.06 -32.16 -30.54
C GLU A 281 -19.74 -31.79 -31.87
N LYS A 282 -20.35 -32.79 -32.53
CA LYS A 282 -21.43 -32.58 -33.52
C LYS A 282 -22.75 -33.15 -33.00
N THR A 283 -23.76 -32.26 -32.96
CA THR A 283 -25.22 -32.43 -32.75
C THR A 283 -25.81 -33.48 -33.71
N GLN A 284 -26.91 -34.22 -33.51
CA GLN A 284 -28.25 -34.08 -32.87
C GLN A 284 -28.92 -35.51 -32.98
N GLU A 285 -29.82 -36.07 -32.16
CA GLU A 285 -31.23 -35.70 -31.86
C GLU A 285 -31.87 -36.71 -30.83
N THR A 286 -32.62 -36.19 -29.83
CA THR A 286 -33.86 -36.69 -29.13
C THR A 286 -33.93 -38.12 -28.52
N GLU A 287 -34.39 -38.43 -27.28
CA GLU A 287 -35.39 -37.90 -26.32
C GLU A 287 -35.03 -38.26 -24.85
N MET A 288 -35.54 -37.51 -23.87
CA MET A 288 -35.50 -37.83 -22.41
C MET A 288 -36.84 -38.46 -21.96
N PRO A 289 -36.90 -39.40 -20.97
CA PRO A 289 -36.57 -39.06 -19.59
C PRO A 289 -35.84 -40.11 -18.73
N ASP A 290 -34.88 -39.59 -17.96
CA ASP A 290 -34.58 -39.82 -16.53
C ASP A 290 -34.34 -41.25 -15.98
N SER A 291 -33.07 -41.66 -15.93
CA SER A 291 -32.40 -42.18 -14.71
C SER A 291 -30.90 -42.39 -14.96
N SER A 292 -30.05 -41.59 -14.30
CA SER A 292 -28.59 -41.59 -14.44
C SER A 292 -27.91 -42.85 -13.89
N PRO A 293 -26.97 -43.46 -14.64
CA PRO A 293 -25.55 -43.52 -14.22
C PRO A 293 -24.60 -43.39 -15.45
N SER A 294 -23.30 -43.22 -15.38
CA SER A 294 -22.30 -42.71 -14.44
C SER A 294 -20.97 -42.78 -15.23
N ASN A 295 -20.00 -41.93 -14.88
CA ASN A 295 -18.71 -41.79 -15.54
C ASN A 295 -17.83 -43.05 -15.30
N SER A 296 -17.99 -44.10 -16.10
CA SER A 296 -17.45 -45.45 -15.78
C SER A 296 -15.92 -45.54 -15.86
N GLY A 297 -15.24 -44.82 -16.76
CA GLY A 297 -13.79 -44.96 -16.95
C GLY A 297 -12.92 -44.27 -15.88
N LEU A 298 -13.37 -43.14 -15.32
CA LEU A 298 -12.63 -42.44 -14.26
C LEU A 298 -12.90 -43.08 -12.89
N ASN A 299 -14.14 -43.52 -12.66
CA ASN A 299 -14.52 -44.20 -11.43
C ASN A 299 -13.85 -45.58 -11.29
N GLU A 300 -13.68 -46.32 -12.39
CA GLU A 300 -12.92 -47.59 -12.38
C GLU A 300 -11.45 -47.35 -12.01
N LYS A 301 -10.81 -46.30 -12.55
CA LYS A 301 -9.41 -45.96 -12.21
C LYS A 301 -9.26 -45.47 -10.78
N ILE A 302 -10.22 -44.71 -10.25
CA ILE A 302 -10.25 -44.25 -8.86
C ILE A 302 -10.51 -45.44 -7.92
N LEU A 303 -11.40 -46.38 -8.27
CA LEU A 303 -11.61 -47.61 -7.51
C LEU A 303 -10.35 -48.47 -7.47
N MET A 304 -9.68 -48.66 -8.62
CA MET A 304 -8.43 -49.42 -8.68
C MET A 304 -7.32 -48.78 -7.82
N PHE A 305 -7.24 -47.45 -7.77
CA PHE A 305 -6.30 -46.74 -6.91
C PHE A 305 -6.63 -46.89 -5.42
N ALA A 306 -7.93 -46.82 -5.08
CA ALA A 306 -8.40 -46.99 -3.70
C ALA A 306 -8.18 -48.42 -3.19
N GLU A 307 -8.45 -49.44 -4.01
CA GLU A 307 -8.19 -50.84 -3.66
C GLU A 307 -6.69 -51.12 -3.48
N TYR A 308 -5.83 -50.53 -4.32
CA TYR A 308 -4.38 -50.62 -4.17
C TYR A 308 -3.91 -50.02 -2.84
N PHE A 309 -4.40 -48.83 -2.47
CA PHE A 309 -4.03 -48.17 -1.22
C PHE A 309 -4.52 -48.91 0.02
N ILE A 310 -5.73 -49.47 -0.01
CA ILE A 310 -6.28 -50.26 1.10
C ILE A 310 -5.45 -51.53 1.32
N ASN A 311 -5.08 -52.24 0.24
CA ASN A 311 -4.25 -53.44 0.36
C ASN A 311 -2.83 -53.12 0.86
N LEU A 312 -2.25 -51.98 0.45
CA LEU A 312 -0.95 -51.52 0.95
C LEU A 312 -0.99 -51.22 2.45
N ILE A 313 -2.07 -50.60 2.93
CA ILE A 313 -2.29 -50.31 4.35
C ILE A 313 -2.44 -51.62 5.14
N LEU A 314 -3.19 -52.60 4.62
CA LEU A 314 -3.38 -53.90 5.28
C LEU A 314 -2.08 -54.71 5.36
N GLU A 315 -1.23 -54.69 4.32
CA GLU A 315 0.11 -55.31 4.37
C GLU A 315 1.06 -54.63 5.35
N LEU A 316 0.94 -53.31 5.54
CA LEU A 316 1.72 -52.57 6.53
C LEU A 316 1.27 -52.90 7.95
N PHE A 317 -0.05 -53.01 8.17
CA PHE A 317 -0.58 -53.43 9.47
C PHE A 317 -0.24 -54.88 9.83
N SER A 318 -0.21 -55.81 8.86
CA SER A 318 0.17 -57.22 9.11
C SER A 318 1.67 -57.43 9.34
N LYS A 319 2.50 -56.40 9.16
CA LYS A 319 3.94 -56.42 9.45
C LYS A 319 4.29 -55.75 10.78
N ILE A 320 3.34 -55.04 11.38
CA ILE A 320 3.50 -54.26 12.62
C ILE A 320 2.78 -54.93 13.81
N PHE A 321 1.82 -55.84 13.56
CA PHE A 321 1.18 -56.73 14.54
C PHE A 321 1.35 -58.20 14.13
#